data_AF-A0A7Z9XQ81-F1
#
_entry.id   AF-A0A7Z9XQ81-F1
#
_cell.length_a   1.000
_cell.length_b   1.000
_cell.length_c   1.000
_cell.angle_alpha   90.00
_cell.angle_beta   90.00
_cell.angle_gamma   90.00
#
_symmetry.space_group_name_H-M   'P 1'
#
loop_
_entity.id
_entity.type
_entity.pdbx_description
1 polymer ?
#
loop_
_entity_poly.entity_id
_entity_poly.type
_entity_poly.pdbx_seq_one_letter_code
_entity_poly.pdbx_strand_id
1 'polypeptide(L)' 'ISQALKETEGVIAHAAKLLGLRRTTLTEKMRKYGLQRPKADSASD' A
#
# COMPACT_ATOMS: atom_id res chain seq x y z
N ILE A 1 -0.47 8.59 2.34
CA ILE A 1 -0.40 7.12 2.07
C ILE A 1 0.84 6.80 1.25
N SER A 2 1.04 7.45 0.09
CA SER A 2 2.18 7.18 -0.80
C SER A 2 3.55 7.40 -0.16
N GLN A 3 3.72 8.41 0.70
CA GLN A 3 4.99 8.64 1.40
C GLN A 3 5.33 7.49 2.36
N ALA A 4 4.40 7.10 3.25
CA ALA A 4 4.59 5.96 4.14
C ALA A 4 4.80 4.64 3.38
N LEU A 5 4.14 4.45 2.23
CA LEU A 5 4.40 3.31 1.35
C LEU A 5 5.79 3.39 0.71
N LYS A 6 6.27 4.57 0.33
CA LYS A 6 7.61 4.76 -0.25
C LYS A 6 8.71 4.50 0.78
N GLU A 7 8.54 4.99 2.01
CA GLU A 7 9.45 4.75 3.14
C GLU A 7 9.49 3.28 3.57
N THR A 8 8.42 2.53 3.33
CA THR A 8 8.31 1.12 3.71
C THR A 8 8.40 0.18 2.52
N GLU A 9 8.87 0.67 1.37
CA GLU A 9 9.04 -0.10 0.13
C GLU A 9 7.76 -0.84 -0.32
N GLY A 10 6.59 -0.31 0.03
CA GLY A 10 5.28 -0.86 -0.27
C GLY A 10 4.74 -1.83 0.79
N VAL A 11 5.42 -1.98 1.93
CA VAL A 11 4.96 -2.85 3.03
C VAL A 11 3.80 -2.20 3.79
N ILE A 12 2.58 -2.63 3.46
CA ILE A 12 1.33 -2.09 4.02
C ILE A 12 1.30 -2.12 5.55
N ALA A 13 1.81 -3.17 6.19
CA ALA A 13 1.81 -3.27 7.65
C ALA A 13 2.68 -2.18 8.32
N HIS A 14 3.84 -1.89 7.73
CA HIS A 14 4.74 -0.85 8.24
C HIS A 14 4.18 0.54 7.93
N ALA A 15 3.67 0.76 6.71
CA ALA A 15 3.04 2.03 6.35
C ALA A 15 1.82 2.32 7.24
N ALA A 16 1.02 1.31 7.58
CA ALA A 16 -0.11 1.46 8.49
C ALA A 16 0.35 1.84 9.90
N LYS A 17 1.41 1.19 10.41
CA LYS A 17 2.01 1.50 11.71
C LYS A 17 2.57 2.93 11.76
N LEU A 18 3.25 3.39 10.70
CA LEU A 18 3.76 4.77 10.58
C LEU A 18 2.64 5.80 10.56
N LEU A 19 1.52 5.48 9.91
CA LEU A 19 0.35 6.36 9.84
C LEU A 19 -0.53 6.28 11.10
N GLY A 20 -0.21 5.40 12.06
CA GLY A 20 -1.06 5.16 13.25
C GLY A 20 -2.42 4.56 12.90
N LEU A 21 -2.54 3.92 11.73
CA LEU A 21 -3.79 3.36 11.22
C LEU A 21 -3.77 1.83 11.33
N ARG A 22 -4.96 1.24 11.37
CA ARG A 22 -5.08 -0.21 11.16
C ARG A 22 -4.73 -0.55 9.71
N ARG A 23 -4.03 -1.68 9.52
CA ARG A 23 -3.70 -2.25 8.20
C ARG A 23 -4.93 -2.39 7.31
N THR A 24 -6.07 -2.77 7.90
CA THR A 24 -7.35 -2.91 7.21
C THR A 24 -7.83 -1.58 6.66
N THR A 25 -7.84 -0.51 7.48
CA THR A 25 -8.21 0.84 7.06
C THR A 25 -7.30 1.37 5.95
N LEU A 26 -5.99 1.11 6.04
CA LEU A 26 -5.06 1.49 4.98
C LEU A 26 -5.40 0.76 3.67
N THR A 27 -5.71 -0.53 3.75
CA THR A 27 -6.07 -1.36 2.59
C THR A 27 -7.38 -0.91 1.95
N GLU A 28 -8.40 -0.58 2.74
CA GLU A 28 -9.68 -0.08 2.24
C GLU A 28 -9.53 1.27 1.54
N LYS A 29 -8.77 2.21 2.13
CA LYS A 29 -8.41 3.46 1.45
C LYS A 29 -7.65 3.16 0.16
N MET A 30 -6.63 2.30 0.20
CA MET A 30 -5.85 1.98 -1.00
C MET A 30 -6.72 1.38 -2.12
N ARG A 31 -7.70 0.53 -1.81
CA ARG A 31 -8.66 0.02 -2.79
C ARG A 31 -9.57 1.14 -3.33
N LYS A 32 -10.11 1.98 -2.44
CA LYS A 32 -10.99 3.10 -2.82
C LYS A 32 -10.29 4.14 -3.70
N TYR A 33 -9.01 4.39 -3.46
CA TYR A 33 -8.20 5.34 -4.24
C TYR A 33 -7.44 4.68 -5.41
N GLY A 34 -7.61 3.38 -5.66
CA GLY A 34 -6.87 2.68 -6.72
C GLY A 34 -5.35 2.63 -6.50
N LEU A 35 -4.89 2.75 -5.25
CA LEU A 35 -3.49 2.75 -4.84
C LEU A 35 -2.95 1.33 -4.54
N GLN A 36 -3.70 0.28 -4.87
CA GLN A 36 -3.07 -1.03 -5.02
C GLN A 36 -2.09 -0.91 -6.17
N ARG A 37 -0.79 -0.91 -5.84
CA ARG A 37 0.26 -1.09 -6.86
C ARG A 37 -0.23 -2.26 -7.72
N PRO A 38 -0.44 -2.08 -9.03
CA PRO A 38 -0.79 -3.20 -9.88
C PRO A 38 0.27 -4.24 -9.55
N LYS A 39 -0.18 -5.39 -9.06
CA LYS A 39 0.68 -6.54 -8.88
C LYS A 39 1.31 -6.68 -10.26
N ALA A 40 2.59 -6.34 -10.37
CA ALA A 40 3.36 -6.57 -11.57
C ALA A 40 3.54 -8.09 -11.64
N ASP A 41 2.45 -8.79 -11.88
CA ASP A 41 2.43 -9.94 -12.74
C ASP A 41 2.99 -9.37 -14.07
N SER A 42 4.30 -9.48 -14.29
CA SER A 42 4.87 -10.69 -14.88
C SER A 42 4.08 -11.02 -16.15
N ALA A 43 4.16 -10.11 -17.13
CA ALA A 43 3.82 -10.36 -18.54
C ALA A 43 4.86 -9.61 -19.39
N SER A 44 6.11 -10.05 -19.22
CA SER A 44 7.08 -10.06 -20.30
C SER A 44 7.10 -11.50 -20.78
N ASP A 45 6.25 -11.82 -21.76
CA ASP A 45 6.49 -12.82 -22.80
C ASP A 45 5.95 -12.23 -24.11
#